data_AF-A0A939AVL7-F1
#
_entry.id   AF-A0A939AVL7-F1
#
_cell.length_a   1.000
_cell.length_b   1.000
_cell.length_c   1.000
_cell.angle_alpha   90.00
_cell.angle_beta   90.00
_cell.angle_gamma   90.00
#
_symmetry.space_group_name_H-M   'P 1'
#
loop_
_entity.id
_entity.type
_entity.pdbx_description
1 polymer ?
#
loop_
_entity_poly.entity_id
_entity_poly.type
_entity_poly.pdbx_seq_one_letter_code
_entity_poly.pdbx_strand_id
1 'polypeptide(L)'
;MKIIDLTIPLGIATPPWPTYEPLQVKYFKRLAPNGANGQLLTHSNHLGTHLDGEIHFFTPGKDIASLEMNFLVGPTAIVDLSDVCGDYDIYTPEMVEERVEVREGDILLIHTGYHHFGWDMPTADEIRYMVQHPGPDREFSVWAKRKKIKWIGVDCGSADHPMNTIIRQWMPRQANEADAHFRRKYGVSLEERFDPSKYQLMHIEMFPDHIIHAECVGGEIDLLLNRRITAGFFPWRFVDGESCIGRCVAFVEDDEYNDLMKLKATLPVTRFGDAFNPAHVERINALSRSAYCVLRIAYCVARKGVTDYAIRNTEYALRNMPDTTPGRLA
;
A
#
# COMPACT_ATOMS: atom_id res chain seq x y z
N MET A 1 -15.55 -23.25 -8.35
CA MET A 1 -14.39 -22.47 -7.88
C MET A 1 -13.48 -22.02 -9.03
N LYS A 2 -13.33 -20.69 -9.17
CA LYS A 2 -12.42 -19.97 -10.07
C LYS A 2 -11.45 -19.13 -9.25
N ILE A 3 -10.47 -18.54 -9.92
CA ILE A 3 -9.36 -17.82 -9.29
C ILE A 3 -9.30 -16.39 -9.86
N ILE A 4 -9.12 -15.42 -8.96
CA ILE A 4 -8.85 -14.01 -9.26
C ILE A 4 -7.36 -13.75 -8.94
N ASP A 5 -6.62 -13.17 -9.88
CA ASP A 5 -5.19 -12.87 -9.70
C ASP A 5 -5.03 -11.54 -8.95
N LEU A 6 -4.31 -11.58 -7.82
CA LEU A 6 -4.02 -10.42 -6.96
C LEU A 6 -2.56 -9.99 -7.05
N THR A 7 -1.92 -10.30 -8.17
CA THR A 7 -0.49 -10.09 -8.37
C THR A 7 -0.27 -9.01 -9.42
N ILE A 8 0.54 -8.00 -9.11
CA ILE A 8 0.99 -7.06 -10.14
C ILE A 8 1.90 -7.77 -11.16
N PRO A 9 1.92 -7.32 -12.42
CA PRO A 9 2.82 -7.88 -13.41
C PRO A 9 4.28 -7.68 -12.99
N LEU A 10 5.14 -8.62 -13.42
CA LEU A 10 6.58 -8.59 -13.17
C LEU A 10 7.32 -8.25 -14.47
N GLY A 11 8.11 -7.18 -14.46
CA GLY A 11 8.90 -6.74 -15.60
C GLY A 11 10.06 -5.86 -15.19
N ILE A 12 10.93 -5.50 -16.15
CA ILE A 12 12.12 -4.66 -15.88
C ILE A 12 11.79 -3.26 -15.36
N ALA A 13 10.52 -2.84 -15.48
CA ALA A 13 10.01 -1.58 -14.95
C ALA A 13 9.33 -1.73 -13.59
N THR A 14 9.19 -2.95 -13.06
CA THR A 14 8.74 -3.18 -11.70
C THR A 14 9.82 -2.66 -10.74
N PRO A 15 9.52 -1.66 -9.90
CA PRO A 15 10.51 -1.15 -8.98
C PRO A 15 10.79 -2.20 -7.89
N PRO A 16 12.06 -2.48 -7.55
CA PRO A 16 12.38 -3.19 -6.32
C PRO A 16 12.16 -2.26 -5.13
N TRP A 17 12.24 -2.78 -3.89
CA TRP A 17 12.38 -1.92 -2.71
C TRP A 17 13.48 -0.88 -2.94
N PRO A 18 13.30 0.41 -2.56
CA PRO A 18 14.26 1.46 -2.88
C PRO A 18 15.70 1.09 -2.53
N THR A 19 16.62 1.38 -3.44
CA THR A 19 18.07 1.05 -3.40
C THR A 19 18.46 -0.41 -3.65
N TYR A 20 17.51 -1.35 -3.77
CA TYR A 20 17.84 -2.75 -4.05
C TYR A 20 18.14 -3.03 -5.53
N GLU A 21 18.76 -4.18 -5.81
CA GLU A 21 19.09 -4.63 -7.15
C GLU A 21 17.81 -4.83 -8.00
N PRO A 22 17.62 -4.05 -9.09
CA PRO A 22 16.42 -4.13 -9.92
C PRO A 22 16.40 -5.39 -10.77
N LEU A 23 15.22 -5.71 -11.34
CA LEU A 23 15.08 -6.86 -12.22
C LEU A 23 15.88 -6.68 -13.53
N GLN A 24 16.85 -7.56 -13.72
CA GLN A 24 17.53 -7.74 -14.99
C GLN A 24 17.03 -9.01 -15.68
N VAL A 25 16.69 -8.90 -16.97
CA VAL A 25 16.28 -10.04 -17.80
C VAL A 25 17.15 -10.08 -19.05
N LYS A 26 17.86 -11.19 -19.27
CA LYS A 26 18.68 -11.38 -20.47
C LYS A 26 18.42 -12.73 -21.12
N TYR A 27 18.33 -12.75 -22.44
CA TYR A 27 18.33 -14.01 -23.19
C TYR A 27 19.74 -14.58 -23.23
N PHE A 28 19.92 -15.81 -22.76
CA PHE A 28 21.13 -16.59 -23.02
C PHE A 28 20.95 -17.57 -24.20
N LYS A 29 19.70 -17.79 -24.62
CA LYS A 29 19.31 -18.67 -25.74
C LYS A 29 18.16 -18.03 -26.53
N ARG A 30 18.20 -18.12 -27.86
CA ARG A 30 17.17 -17.57 -28.77
C ARG A 30 16.66 -18.64 -29.75
N LEU A 31 15.40 -18.49 -30.17
CA LEU A 31 14.73 -19.45 -31.07
C LEU A 31 15.51 -19.69 -32.37
N ALA A 32 15.88 -18.63 -33.10
CA ALA A 32 16.50 -18.76 -34.41
C ALA A 32 17.80 -19.60 -34.41
N PRO A 33 18.80 -19.33 -33.55
CA PRO A 33 20.02 -20.14 -33.53
C PRO A 33 19.92 -21.43 -32.70
N ASN A 34 18.97 -21.54 -31.77
CA ASN A 34 19.01 -22.62 -30.77
C ASN A 34 17.73 -23.45 -30.62
N GLY A 35 16.66 -23.15 -31.38
CA GLY A 35 15.39 -23.88 -31.35
C GLY A 35 14.53 -23.66 -30.09
N ALA A 36 14.95 -22.82 -29.15
CA ALA A 36 14.16 -22.41 -27.99
C ALA A 36 14.65 -21.07 -27.43
N ASN A 37 13.82 -20.39 -26.65
CA ASN A 37 14.22 -19.23 -25.85
C ASN A 37 14.62 -19.66 -24.44
N GLY A 38 15.62 -18.99 -23.87
CA GLY A 38 16.03 -19.16 -22.48
C GLY A 38 16.49 -17.83 -21.91
N GLN A 39 16.03 -17.50 -20.71
CA GLN A 39 16.32 -16.24 -20.02
C GLN A 39 17.00 -16.50 -18.68
N LEU A 40 17.87 -15.57 -18.29
CA LEU A 40 18.41 -15.44 -16.95
C LEU A 40 17.79 -14.21 -16.30
N LEU A 41 17.43 -14.35 -15.03
CA LEU A 41 16.89 -13.29 -14.19
C LEU A 41 17.89 -13.00 -13.07
N THR A 42 18.10 -11.73 -12.76
CA THR A 42 18.87 -11.27 -11.59
C THR A 42 18.07 -10.17 -10.91
N HIS A 43 17.77 -10.34 -9.62
CA HIS A 43 16.94 -9.42 -8.84
C HIS A 43 17.19 -9.62 -7.34
N SER A 44 16.83 -8.63 -6.52
CA SER A 44 16.54 -8.84 -5.09
C SER A 44 15.23 -9.60 -4.90
N ASN A 45 15.04 -10.30 -3.79
CA ASN A 45 13.78 -11.01 -3.53
C ASN A 45 12.59 -10.06 -3.30
N HIS A 46 12.85 -8.83 -2.84
CA HIS A 46 11.86 -7.77 -2.63
C HIS A 46 11.59 -7.00 -3.93
N LEU A 47 10.81 -7.62 -4.80
CA LEU A 47 10.53 -7.12 -6.14
C LEU A 47 9.09 -7.47 -6.55
N GLY A 48 8.29 -6.45 -6.88
CA GLY A 48 6.89 -6.65 -7.26
C GLY A 48 6.09 -7.36 -6.17
N THR A 49 5.03 -8.08 -6.51
CA THR A 49 4.29 -8.89 -5.51
C THR A 49 5.17 -10.00 -4.95
N HIS A 50 5.51 -9.90 -3.67
CA HIS A 50 6.42 -10.82 -2.98
C HIS A 50 5.96 -11.07 -1.55
N LEU A 51 6.48 -12.14 -0.95
CA LEU A 51 6.21 -12.53 0.43
C LEU A 51 7.52 -12.48 1.21
N ASP A 52 7.57 -11.61 2.21
CA ASP A 52 8.65 -11.54 3.17
C ASP A 52 8.45 -12.60 4.23
N GLY A 53 9.45 -13.46 4.42
CA GLY A 53 9.43 -14.54 5.40
C GLY A 53 10.07 -14.12 6.73
N GLU A 54 9.96 -14.98 7.73
CA GLU A 54 10.39 -14.65 9.11
C GLU A 54 11.87 -14.27 9.17
N ILE A 55 12.76 -15.04 8.50
CA ILE A 55 14.21 -14.81 8.57
C ILE A 55 14.68 -13.48 7.95
N HIS A 56 13.80 -12.77 7.23
CA HIS A 56 14.08 -11.42 6.75
C HIS A 56 14.42 -10.46 7.90
N PHE A 57 13.73 -10.59 9.05
CA PHE A 57 13.97 -9.78 10.25
C PHE A 57 14.07 -10.58 11.57
N PHE A 58 13.94 -11.91 11.52
CA PHE A 58 13.97 -12.77 12.68
C PHE A 58 14.88 -13.99 12.45
N THR A 59 16.14 -13.89 12.89
CA THR A 59 17.20 -14.90 12.64
C THR A 59 16.81 -16.36 12.92
N PRO A 60 16.11 -16.73 14.01
CA PRO A 60 15.72 -18.12 14.25
C PRO A 60 14.37 -18.51 13.60
N GLY A 61 13.83 -17.65 12.73
CA GLY A 61 12.58 -17.86 12.02
C GLY A 61 12.64 -18.93 10.95
N LYS A 62 11.50 -19.17 10.33
CA LYS A 62 11.33 -20.08 9.19
C LYS A 62 11.76 -19.41 7.87
N ASP A 63 12.41 -20.18 7.01
CA ASP A 63 12.58 -19.81 5.60
C ASP A 63 11.26 -19.99 4.82
N ILE A 64 11.22 -19.46 3.60
CA ILE A 64 10.04 -19.57 2.72
C ILE A 64 9.68 -21.05 2.45
N ALA A 65 10.66 -21.95 2.31
CA ALA A 65 10.41 -23.38 2.06
C ALA A 65 9.73 -24.13 3.21
N SER A 66 9.82 -23.59 4.44
CA SER A 66 9.23 -24.15 5.65
C SER A 66 7.79 -23.70 5.91
N LEU A 67 7.26 -22.75 5.13
CA LEU A 67 5.89 -22.29 5.25
C LEU A 67 4.91 -23.35 4.71
N GLU A 68 3.95 -23.76 5.54
CA GLU A 68 2.95 -24.74 5.15
C GLU A 68 1.84 -24.11 4.29
N MET A 69 1.26 -24.89 3.37
CA MET A 69 0.16 -24.39 2.54
C MET A 69 -1.07 -23.95 3.35
N ASN A 70 -1.33 -24.57 4.51
CA ASN A 70 -2.44 -24.17 5.40
C ASN A 70 -2.17 -22.85 6.14
N PHE A 71 -0.92 -22.40 6.17
CA PHE A 71 -0.53 -21.07 6.62
C PHE A 71 -0.66 -20.05 5.47
N LEU A 72 -0.20 -20.42 4.28
CA LEU A 72 -0.21 -19.59 3.08
C LEU A 72 -1.61 -19.38 2.47
N VAL A 73 -2.55 -20.30 2.71
CA VAL A 73 -3.92 -20.28 2.18
C VAL A 73 -4.92 -20.36 3.33
N GLY A 74 -5.97 -19.54 3.29
CA GLY A 74 -6.99 -19.60 4.32
C GLY A 74 -8.07 -18.52 4.18
N PRO A 75 -8.96 -18.43 5.19
CA PRO A 75 -9.91 -17.33 5.30
C PRO A 75 -9.18 -15.99 5.35
N THR A 76 -9.70 -15.04 4.59
CA THR A 76 -9.08 -13.74 4.35
C THR A 76 -10.11 -12.65 4.50
N ALA A 77 -9.79 -11.61 5.27
CA ALA A 77 -10.52 -10.35 5.25
C ALA A 77 -9.81 -9.39 4.28
N ILE A 78 -10.56 -8.82 3.32
CA ILE A 78 -10.06 -7.79 2.41
C ILE A 78 -10.73 -6.48 2.81
N VAL A 79 -9.92 -5.49 3.20
CA VAL A 79 -10.38 -4.16 3.63
C VAL A 79 -9.96 -3.08 2.64
N ASP A 80 -10.87 -2.17 2.30
CA ASP A 80 -10.57 -0.95 1.54
C ASP A 80 -10.47 0.27 2.46
N LEU A 81 -9.27 0.84 2.59
CA LEU A 81 -8.98 2.04 3.36
C LEU A 81 -8.81 3.30 2.48
N SER A 82 -9.01 3.19 1.17
CA SER A 82 -8.80 4.30 0.22
C SER A 82 -9.74 5.50 0.41
N ASP A 83 -10.81 5.33 1.19
CA ASP A 83 -11.77 6.37 1.55
C ASP A 83 -11.37 7.17 2.80
N VAL A 84 -10.43 6.66 3.61
CA VAL A 84 -9.99 7.29 4.87
C VAL A 84 -8.49 7.54 4.98
N CYS A 85 -7.68 6.92 4.13
CA CYS A 85 -6.22 7.08 4.12
C CYS A 85 -5.70 7.69 2.81
N GLY A 86 -5.00 8.81 2.94
CA GLY A 86 -4.22 9.47 1.90
C GLY A 86 -2.71 9.37 2.14
N ASP A 87 -1.96 10.31 1.60
CA ASP A 87 -0.50 10.35 1.68
C ASP A 87 -0.03 10.51 3.13
N TYR A 88 0.85 9.60 3.57
CA TYR A 88 1.45 9.55 4.90
C TYR A 88 0.48 9.32 6.07
N ASP A 89 -0.74 8.87 5.80
CA ASP A 89 -1.71 8.62 6.85
C ASP A 89 -1.37 7.38 7.68
N ILE A 90 -1.76 7.42 8.95
CA ILE A 90 -1.80 6.26 9.84
C ILE A 90 -3.17 5.58 9.75
N TYR A 91 -3.19 4.31 9.36
CA TYR A 91 -4.38 3.46 9.52
C TYR A 91 -4.37 2.71 10.84
N THR A 92 -5.56 2.44 11.38
CA THR A 92 -5.74 1.81 12.70
C THR A 92 -6.60 0.55 12.61
N PRO A 93 -6.56 -0.34 13.63
CA PRO A 93 -7.46 -1.49 13.71
C PRO A 93 -8.94 -1.14 13.62
N GLU A 94 -9.35 -0.02 14.20
CA GLU A 94 -10.73 0.44 14.20
C GLU A 94 -11.21 0.73 12.78
N MET A 95 -10.38 1.40 11.97
CA MET A 95 -10.69 1.64 10.55
C MET A 95 -10.90 0.34 9.78
N VAL A 96 -10.17 -0.72 10.15
CA VAL A 96 -10.32 -2.04 9.53
C VAL A 96 -11.63 -2.71 9.94
N GLU A 97 -11.88 -2.79 11.24
CA GLU A 97 -13.05 -3.50 11.80
C GLU A 97 -14.37 -2.77 11.50
N GLU A 98 -14.34 -1.46 11.21
CA GLU A 98 -15.51 -0.71 10.70
C GLU A 98 -15.97 -1.15 9.30
N ARG A 99 -15.08 -1.78 8.52
CA ARG A 99 -15.29 -2.09 7.10
C ARG A 99 -15.41 -3.57 6.81
N VAL A 100 -14.68 -4.41 7.55
CA VAL A 100 -14.71 -5.86 7.38
C VAL A 100 -14.48 -6.56 8.71
N GLU A 101 -15.22 -7.63 8.96
CA GLU A 101 -14.99 -8.49 10.12
C GLU A 101 -13.66 -9.22 9.97
N VAL A 102 -12.75 -9.05 10.94
CA VAL A 102 -11.49 -9.81 11.01
C VAL A 102 -11.56 -10.83 12.16
N ARG A 103 -11.37 -12.11 11.84
CA ARG A 103 -11.42 -13.22 12.80
C ARG A 103 -10.03 -13.66 13.22
N GLU A 104 -9.96 -14.35 14.35
CA GLU A 104 -8.71 -14.91 14.83
C GLU A 104 -8.15 -15.94 13.83
N GLY A 105 -6.86 -15.83 13.48
CA GLY A 105 -6.22 -16.75 12.54
C GLY A 105 -6.46 -16.45 11.06
N ASP A 106 -7.05 -15.31 10.73
CA ASP A 106 -7.26 -14.87 9.35
C ASP A 106 -5.98 -14.39 8.68
N ILE A 107 -6.04 -14.36 7.35
CA ILE A 107 -5.20 -13.52 6.51
C ILE A 107 -5.88 -12.15 6.41
N LEU A 108 -5.10 -11.06 6.39
CA LEU A 108 -5.61 -9.71 6.18
C LEU A 108 -5.00 -9.10 4.93
N LEU A 109 -5.82 -8.76 3.91
CA LEU A 109 -5.38 -7.97 2.76
C LEU A 109 -5.88 -6.53 2.92
N ILE A 110 -4.96 -5.58 2.91
CA ILE A 110 -5.22 -4.16 3.10
C ILE A 110 -5.06 -3.48 1.75
N HIS A 111 -6.19 -3.04 1.20
CA HIS A 111 -6.23 -2.15 0.05
C HIS A 111 -6.20 -0.71 0.55
N THR A 112 -5.04 -0.07 0.46
CA THR A 112 -4.88 1.37 0.68
C THR A 112 -5.28 2.18 -0.56
N GLY A 113 -5.40 1.51 -1.71
CA GLY A 113 -5.61 2.08 -3.03
C GLY A 113 -4.32 2.52 -3.72
N TYR A 114 -3.15 2.26 -3.12
CA TYR A 114 -1.88 2.72 -3.68
C TYR A 114 -1.39 1.91 -4.86
N HIS A 115 -1.89 0.69 -5.09
CA HIS A 115 -1.58 -0.07 -6.31
C HIS A 115 -1.90 0.74 -7.58
N HIS A 116 -2.84 1.69 -7.49
CA HIS A 116 -3.15 2.64 -8.55
C HIS A 116 -1.99 3.56 -8.96
N PHE A 117 -0.96 3.71 -8.14
CA PHE A 117 0.28 4.45 -8.46
C PHE A 117 1.42 3.52 -8.90
N GLY A 118 1.16 2.21 -8.99
CA GLY A 118 2.11 1.21 -9.47
C GLY A 118 2.55 1.44 -10.92
N TRP A 119 3.68 0.83 -11.28
CA TRP A 119 4.33 0.98 -12.59
C TRP A 119 3.49 0.51 -13.80
N ASP A 120 2.48 -0.31 -13.54
CA ASP A 120 1.54 -0.89 -14.49
C ASP A 120 0.29 -0.02 -14.74
N MET A 121 0.12 1.03 -13.95
CA MET A 121 -1.04 1.91 -13.97
C MET A 121 -0.87 3.14 -14.86
N PRO A 122 -1.97 3.69 -15.42
CA PRO A 122 -1.91 4.96 -16.14
C PRO A 122 -1.55 6.15 -15.24
N THR A 123 -1.76 6.00 -13.93
CA THR A 123 -1.45 6.97 -12.87
C THR A 123 -0.13 6.68 -12.17
N ALA A 124 0.76 5.88 -12.78
CA ALA A 124 2.04 5.50 -12.19
C ALA A 124 2.82 6.69 -11.61
N ASP A 125 3.16 6.58 -10.33
CA ASP A 125 3.99 7.51 -9.58
C ASP A 125 4.79 6.71 -8.55
N GLU A 126 6.00 6.32 -8.93
CA GLU A 126 6.87 5.45 -8.13
C GLU A 126 7.19 6.06 -6.75
N ILE A 127 7.35 7.39 -6.68
CA ILE A 127 7.59 8.07 -5.40
C ILE A 127 6.36 7.92 -4.52
N ARG A 128 5.17 8.16 -5.05
CA ARG A 128 3.95 8.02 -4.27
C ARG A 128 3.72 6.58 -3.81
N TYR A 129 3.89 5.64 -4.73
CA TYR A 129 3.74 4.20 -4.50
C TYR A 129 4.68 3.67 -3.41
N MET A 130 5.96 4.05 -3.43
CA MET A 130 6.98 3.51 -2.52
C MET A 130 7.20 4.35 -1.25
N VAL A 131 6.95 5.66 -1.29
CA VAL A 131 7.43 6.59 -0.26
C VAL A 131 6.31 7.35 0.44
N GLN A 132 5.13 7.46 -0.17
CA GLN A 132 4.04 8.29 0.37
C GLN A 132 2.82 7.49 0.82
N HIS A 133 2.82 6.17 0.64
CA HIS A 133 1.71 5.33 1.05
C HIS A 133 1.45 5.40 2.57
N PRO A 134 0.20 5.23 3.01
CA PRO A 134 -0.13 5.15 4.41
C PRO A 134 0.43 3.85 5.00
N GLY A 135 0.49 3.81 6.33
CA GLY A 135 0.97 2.65 7.07
C GLY A 135 0.46 2.67 8.51
N PRO A 136 0.65 1.59 9.26
CA PRO A 136 0.17 1.51 10.64
C PRO A 136 1.15 2.16 11.63
N ASP A 137 0.71 2.27 12.88
CA ASP A 137 1.58 2.40 14.05
C ASP A 137 1.42 1.16 14.96
N ARG A 138 2.22 1.09 16.03
CA ARG A 138 2.31 -0.02 17.00
C ARG A 138 0.97 -0.53 17.54
N GLU A 139 -0.06 0.31 17.64
CA GLU A 139 -1.39 -0.17 18.07
C GLU A 139 -1.95 -1.26 17.14
N PHE A 140 -1.64 -1.17 15.84
CA PHE A 140 -1.99 -2.15 14.84
C PHE A 140 -1.22 -3.45 15.02
N SER A 141 0.10 -3.39 15.26
CA SER A 141 0.92 -4.60 15.50
C SER A 141 0.41 -5.38 16.72
N VAL A 142 0.08 -4.68 17.81
CA VAL A 142 -0.49 -5.30 19.01
C VAL A 142 -1.86 -5.93 18.72
N TRP A 143 -2.73 -5.26 17.97
CA TRP A 143 -4.02 -5.83 17.58
C TRP A 143 -3.88 -7.06 16.68
N ALA A 144 -3.00 -7.00 15.67
CA ALA A 144 -2.78 -8.11 14.75
C ALA A 144 -2.26 -9.36 15.48
N LYS A 145 -1.37 -9.19 16.46
CA LYS A 145 -0.91 -10.27 17.36
C LYS A 145 -2.05 -10.85 18.19
N ARG A 146 -2.93 -10.01 18.77
CA ARG A 146 -4.11 -10.50 19.50
C ARG A 146 -5.06 -11.30 18.61
N LYS A 147 -5.25 -10.87 17.36
CA LYS A 147 -6.02 -11.58 16.34
C LYS A 147 -5.29 -12.80 15.76
N LYS A 148 -4.02 -13.02 16.11
CA LYS A 148 -3.19 -14.11 15.55
C LYS A 148 -3.28 -14.13 14.02
N ILE A 149 -3.22 -12.96 13.39
CA ILE A 149 -3.24 -12.86 11.93
C ILE A 149 -2.12 -13.74 11.37
N LYS A 150 -2.41 -14.55 10.35
CA LYS A 150 -1.40 -15.42 9.75
C LYS A 150 -0.35 -14.62 9.00
N TRP A 151 -0.82 -13.77 8.09
CA TRP A 151 0.01 -12.85 7.35
C TRP A 151 -0.85 -11.68 6.84
N ILE A 152 -0.17 -10.57 6.56
CA ILE A 152 -0.80 -9.32 6.11
C ILE A 152 -0.34 -9.04 4.68
N GLY A 153 -1.28 -8.82 3.77
CA GLY A 153 -0.99 -8.31 2.44
C GLY A 153 -1.27 -6.82 2.34
N VAL A 154 -0.42 -6.06 1.66
CA VAL A 154 -0.65 -4.64 1.37
C VAL A 154 -0.47 -4.36 -0.12
N ASP A 155 -1.23 -3.39 -0.63
CA ASP A 155 -1.24 -3.01 -2.03
C ASP A 155 -0.24 -1.88 -2.37
N CYS A 156 0.81 -1.75 -1.55
CA CYS A 156 1.81 -0.70 -1.65
C CYS A 156 3.22 -1.24 -1.38
N GLY A 157 4.21 -0.34 -1.42
CA GLY A 157 5.63 -0.68 -1.36
C GLY A 157 6.10 -1.35 -0.08
N SER A 158 5.41 -1.16 1.06
CA SER A 158 5.67 -1.91 2.29
C SER A 158 4.50 -1.98 3.26
N ALA A 159 4.46 -2.99 4.12
CA ALA A 159 3.54 -3.08 5.25
C ALA A 159 3.86 -2.07 6.37
N ASP A 160 5.11 -1.60 6.45
CA ASP A 160 5.52 -0.53 7.34
C ASP A 160 5.12 0.84 6.79
N HIS A 161 4.85 1.81 7.66
CA HIS A 161 4.71 3.19 7.20
C HIS A 161 6.07 3.70 6.68
N PRO A 162 6.21 4.24 5.45
CA PRO A 162 7.51 4.56 4.84
C PRO A 162 8.45 5.37 5.74
N MET A 163 7.87 6.29 6.52
CA MET A 163 8.61 7.18 7.41
C MET A 163 9.11 6.55 8.72
N ASN A 164 8.75 5.31 9.06
CA ASN A 164 9.37 4.55 10.14
C ASN A 164 10.52 3.64 9.64
N THR A 165 10.85 3.72 8.35
CA THR A 165 11.92 2.94 7.71
C THR A 165 13.12 3.81 7.35
N ILE A 166 14.14 3.21 6.73
CA ILE A 166 15.31 3.91 6.19
C ILE A 166 14.95 4.90 5.06
N ILE A 167 13.78 4.75 4.41
CA ILE A 167 13.29 5.69 3.39
C ILE A 167 13.26 7.12 3.93
N ARG A 168 12.92 7.32 5.20
CA ARG A 168 12.95 8.65 5.84
C ARG A 168 14.30 9.36 5.68
N GLN A 169 15.40 8.61 5.68
CA GLN A 169 16.75 9.14 5.50
C GLN A 169 17.11 9.32 4.03
N TRP A 170 16.71 8.38 3.17
CA TRP A 170 17.00 8.43 1.72
C TRP A 170 16.18 9.49 0.99
N MET A 171 15.00 9.85 1.50
CA MET A 171 14.04 10.75 0.87
C MET A 171 13.73 11.97 1.76
N PRO A 172 14.73 12.84 2.05
CA PRO A 172 14.59 13.93 3.01
C PRO A 172 13.53 14.97 2.63
N ARG A 173 13.25 15.16 1.32
CA ARG A 173 12.15 16.04 0.87
C ARG A 173 10.81 15.49 1.33
N GLN A 174 10.55 14.21 1.10
CA GLN A 174 9.33 13.52 1.49
C GLN A 174 9.22 13.38 3.00
N ALA A 175 10.34 13.19 3.71
CA ALA A 175 10.35 13.22 5.17
C ALA A 175 9.88 14.59 5.73
N ASN A 176 10.28 15.70 5.10
CA ASN A 176 9.79 17.03 5.48
C ASN A 176 8.31 17.23 5.14
N GLU A 177 7.84 16.70 4.01
CA GLU A 177 6.41 16.71 3.64
C GLU A 177 5.57 15.93 4.67
N ALA A 178 6.05 14.74 5.06
CA ALA A 178 5.44 13.90 6.07
C ALA A 178 5.48 14.55 7.47
N ASP A 179 6.59 15.17 7.90
CA ASP A 179 6.61 15.88 9.18
C ASP A 179 5.58 17.01 9.22
N ALA A 180 5.48 17.78 8.14
CA ALA A 180 4.48 18.83 8.03
C ALA A 180 3.05 18.24 8.05
N HIS A 181 2.83 17.08 7.42
CA HIS A 181 1.57 16.34 7.51
C HIS A 181 1.27 15.93 8.96
N PHE A 182 2.21 15.29 9.64
CA PHE A 182 2.03 14.75 10.99
C PHE A 182 1.72 15.87 11.99
N ARG A 183 2.43 17.00 11.90
CA ARG A 183 2.17 18.16 12.76
C ARG A 183 0.77 18.72 12.55
N ARG A 184 0.28 18.74 11.31
CA ARG A 184 -1.07 19.26 10.99
C ARG A 184 -2.18 18.29 11.40
N LYS A 185 -2.04 17.00 11.06
CA LYS A 185 -3.11 16.00 11.22
C LYS A 185 -3.13 15.39 12.62
N TYR A 186 -1.96 15.09 13.17
CA TYR A 186 -1.81 14.37 14.43
C TYR A 186 -1.31 15.25 15.58
N GLY A 187 -0.92 16.51 15.31
CA GLY A 187 -0.44 17.44 16.33
C GLY A 187 0.94 17.10 16.91
N VAL A 188 1.65 16.14 16.31
CA VAL A 188 2.97 15.67 16.73
C VAL A 188 3.93 15.70 15.55
N SER A 189 5.23 15.82 15.81
CA SER A 189 6.24 15.68 14.76
C SER A 189 6.38 14.23 14.32
N LEU A 190 7.00 14.05 13.14
CA LEU A 190 7.34 12.73 12.64
C LEU A 190 8.34 12.00 13.56
N GLU A 191 9.26 12.75 14.16
CA GLU A 191 10.26 12.22 15.09
C GLU A 191 9.64 11.76 16.42
N GLU A 192 8.66 12.51 16.94
CA GLU A 192 7.94 12.12 18.16
C GLU A 192 7.01 10.91 17.90
N ARG A 193 6.36 10.84 16.73
CA ARG A 193 5.44 9.74 16.40
C ARG A 193 6.18 8.45 16.10
N PHE A 194 7.25 8.53 15.30
CA PHE A 194 8.13 7.42 14.94
C PHE A 194 9.51 7.63 15.56
N ASP A 195 9.56 7.46 16.87
CA ASP A 195 10.80 7.39 17.61
C ASP A 195 11.61 6.12 17.23
N PRO A 196 12.91 6.04 17.56
CA PRO A 196 13.76 4.91 17.18
C PRO A 196 13.24 3.52 17.60
N SER A 197 12.40 3.42 18.64
CA SER A 197 11.81 2.13 19.04
C SER A 197 10.83 1.58 18.01
N LYS A 198 10.30 2.42 17.12
CA LYS A 198 9.30 2.05 16.11
C LYS A 198 9.89 1.87 14.71
N TYR A 199 11.20 1.77 14.60
CA TYR A 199 11.88 1.52 13.33
C TYR A 199 11.43 0.17 12.75
N GLN A 200 10.93 0.17 11.51
CA GLN A 200 10.39 -1.01 10.81
C GLN A 200 9.53 -1.91 11.72
N LEU A 201 8.62 -1.28 12.47
CA LEU A 201 7.89 -1.93 13.56
C LEU A 201 7.09 -3.15 13.08
N MET A 202 6.52 -3.09 11.88
CA MET A 202 5.70 -4.20 11.37
C MET A 202 6.59 -5.41 11.14
N HIS A 203 7.77 -5.24 10.56
CA HIS A 203 8.70 -6.34 10.36
C HIS A 203 9.31 -6.84 11.67
N ILE A 204 9.95 -5.93 12.42
CA ILE A 204 10.76 -6.28 13.60
C ILE A 204 9.90 -6.81 14.73
N GLU A 205 8.71 -6.24 14.95
CA GLU A 205 7.86 -6.70 16.05
C GLU A 205 7.02 -7.91 15.68
N MET A 206 6.64 -8.13 14.41
CA MET A 206 5.63 -9.15 14.08
C MET A 206 6.20 -10.46 13.55
N PHE A 207 7.36 -10.46 12.90
CA PHE A 207 7.96 -11.67 12.35
C PHE A 207 8.33 -12.70 13.44
N PRO A 208 8.78 -12.31 14.65
CA PRO A 208 8.95 -13.23 15.76
C PRO A 208 7.66 -13.92 16.24
N ASP A 209 6.49 -13.35 15.93
CA ASP A 209 5.17 -13.91 16.22
C ASP A 209 4.58 -14.67 15.01
N HIS A 210 5.40 -14.97 13.99
CA HIS A 210 5.03 -15.66 12.75
C HIS A 210 4.01 -14.91 11.88
N ILE A 211 3.85 -13.60 12.07
CA ILE A 211 2.96 -12.77 11.24
C ILE A 211 3.79 -12.09 10.17
N ILE A 212 3.78 -12.67 8.98
CA ILE A 212 4.62 -12.25 7.86
C ILE A 212 3.87 -11.37 6.86
N HIS A 213 4.56 -10.79 5.86
CA HIS A 213 3.96 -9.80 4.95
C HIS A 213 4.01 -10.21 3.48
N ALA A 214 2.93 -9.95 2.76
CA ALA A 214 2.90 -9.91 1.31
C ALA A 214 2.82 -8.46 0.84
N GLU A 215 3.83 -7.96 0.15
CA GLU A 215 3.90 -6.56 -0.27
C GLU A 215 3.64 -6.44 -1.77
N CYS A 216 3.27 -5.24 -2.22
CA CYS A 216 2.91 -4.95 -3.60
C CYS A 216 1.83 -5.89 -4.17
N VAL A 217 0.83 -6.25 -3.37
CA VAL A 217 -0.37 -6.95 -3.86
C VAL A 217 -1.14 -6.00 -4.79
N GLY A 218 -1.80 -6.53 -5.81
CA GLY A 218 -2.52 -5.69 -6.78
C GLY A 218 -3.37 -6.54 -7.69
N GLY A 219 -3.20 -6.41 -9.00
CA GLY A 219 -3.98 -7.16 -9.99
C GLY A 219 -5.46 -6.76 -9.92
N GLU A 220 -6.34 -7.73 -9.70
CA GLU A 220 -7.80 -7.51 -9.70
C GLU A 220 -8.39 -7.25 -8.29
N ILE A 221 -7.58 -6.79 -7.34
CA ILE A 221 -8.01 -6.56 -5.94
C ILE A 221 -9.23 -5.65 -5.81
N ASP A 222 -9.40 -4.68 -6.72
CA ASP A 222 -10.56 -3.77 -6.76
C ASP A 222 -11.91 -4.47 -6.93
N LEU A 223 -11.91 -5.72 -7.42
CA LEU A 223 -13.12 -6.54 -7.55
C LEU A 223 -13.57 -7.17 -6.22
N LEU A 224 -12.74 -7.16 -5.18
CA LEU A 224 -12.90 -8.00 -3.99
C LEU A 224 -12.91 -7.24 -2.66
N LEU A 225 -13.18 -5.93 -2.69
CA LEU A 225 -13.05 -5.05 -1.53
C LEU A 225 -14.15 -5.26 -0.46
N ASN A 226 -13.81 -4.97 0.81
CA ASN A 226 -14.69 -4.96 1.99
C ASN A 226 -15.49 -6.24 2.23
N ARG A 227 -14.81 -7.39 2.18
CA ARG A 227 -15.44 -8.69 2.32
C ARG A 227 -14.48 -9.77 2.79
N ARG A 228 -15.07 -10.92 3.13
CA ARG A 228 -14.33 -12.14 3.44
C ARG A 228 -14.29 -13.06 2.23
N ILE A 229 -13.17 -13.73 2.02
CA ILE A 229 -12.93 -14.69 0.93
C ILE A 229 -11.90 -15.73 1.37
N THR A 230 -11.65 -16.77 0.57
CA THR A 230 -10.42 -17.57 0.70
C THR A 230 -9.36 -16.99 -0.24
N ALA A 231 -8.21 -16.62 0.29
CA ALA A 231 -7.06 -16.19 -0.51
C ALA A 231 -5.81 -16.97 -0.12
N GLY A 232 -4.78 -16.86 -0.95
CA GLY A 232 -3.49 -17.44 -0.64
C GLY A 232 -2.33 -16.87 -1.44
N PHE A 233 -1.13 -17.05 -0.91
CA PHE A 233 0.12 -16.65 -1.55
C PHE A 233 0.95 -17.88 -1.92
N PHE A 234 1.46 -17.93 -3.15
CA PHE A 234 2.19 -19.06 -3.70
C PHE A 234 3.61 -18.62 -4.11
N PRO A 235 4.57 -18.56 -3.16
CA PRO A 235 5.96 -18.28 -3.46
C PRO A 235 6.66 -19.54 -4.00
N TRP A 236 7.89 -19.43 -4.48
CA TRP A 236 8.71 -20.62 -4.67
C TRP A 236 8.96 -21.29 -3.31
N ARG A 237 9.10 -22.62 -3.31
CA ARG A 237 9.59 -23.35 -2.14
C ARG A 237 11.10 -23.12 -1.99
N PHE A 238 11.46 -21.91 -1.54
CA PHE A 238 12.83 -21.41 -1.53
C PHE A 238 13.51 -21.71 -0.20
N VAL A 239 14.37 -22.74 -0.22
CA VAL A 239 15.21 -23.11 0.93
C VAL A 239 16.19 -21.98 1.20
N ASP A 240 16.32 -21.59 2.47
CA ASP A 240 17.08 -20.44 2.95
C ASP A 240 16.57 -19.08 2.41
N GLY A 241 15.39 -19.06 1.78
CA GLY A 241 14.78 -17.85 1.26
C GLY A 241 14.25 -16.98 2.40
N GLU A 242 14.71 -15.72 2.45
CA GLU A 242 14.20 -14.72 3.39
C GLU A 242 12.95 -14.00 2.88
N SER A 243 12.80 -13.92 1.56
CA SER A 243 11.65 -13.38 0.86
C SER A 243 11.53 -14.10 -0.49
N CYS A 244 10.37 -14.05 -1.11
CA CYS A 244 10.18 -14.66 -2.42
C CYS A 244 9.04 -14.03 -3.22
N ILE A 245 9.31 -13.73 -4.49
CA ILE A 245 8.26 -13.41 -5.46
C ILE A 245 7.28 -14.58 -5.61
N GLY A 246 6.02 -14.28 -5.87
CA GLY A 246 5.02 -15.33 -5.99
C GLY A 246 3.76 -14.90 -6.71
N ARG A 247 2.69 -15.66 -6.46
CA ARG A 247 1.34 -15.31 -6.89
C ARG A 247 0.42 -15.20 -5.68
N CYS A 248 -0.17 -14.03 -5.49
CA CYS A 248 -1.29 -13.85 -4.58
C CYS A 248 -2.58 -14.07 -5.37
N VAL A 249 -3.49 -14.90 -4.87
CA VAL A 249 -4.76 -15.16 -5.54
C VAL A 249 -5.92 -15.25 -4.56
N ALA A 250 -7.13 -15.00 -5.04
CA ALA A 250 -8.37 -15.26 -4.33
C ALA A 250 -9.21 -16.34 -5.04
N PHE A 251 -9.91 -17.14 -4.25
CA PHE A 251 -10.78 -18.21 -4.71
C PHE A 251 -12.24 -17.78 -4.58
N VAL A 252 -12.99 -17.87 -5.67
CA VAL A 252 -14.41 -17.50 -5.75
C VAL A 252 -15.22 -18.65 -6.34
N GLU A 253 -16.52 -18.71 -6.05
CA GLU A 253 -17.41 -19.67 -6.72
C GLU A 253 -17.69 -19.27 -8.18
N ASP A 254 -18.20 -20.22 -8.96
CA ASP A 254 -18.34 -20.05 -10.41
C ASP A 254 -19.37 -18.96 -10.79
N ASP A 255 -20.47 -18.86 -10.04
CA ASP A 255 -21.47 -17.82 -10.20
C ASP A 255 -20.91 -16.44 -9.82
N GLU A 256 -20.24 -16.36 -8.68
CA GLU A 256 -19.57 -15.14 -8.24
C GLU A 256 -18.52 -14.67 -9.25
N TYR A 257 -17.68 -15.58 -9.76
CA TYR A 257 -16.70 -15.27 -10.80
C TYR A 257 -17.34 -14.63 -12.03
N ASN A 258 -18.48 -15.17 -12.49
CA ASN A 258 -19.18 -14.61 -13.64
C ASN A 258 -19.68 -13.18 -13.36
N ASP A 259 -20.11 -12.88 -12.14
CA ASP A 259 -20.53 -11.53 -11.76
C ASP A 259 -19.34 -10.57 -11.64
N LEU A 260 -18.20 -11.04 -11.09
CA LEU A 260 -16.95 -10.26 -11.08
C LEU A 260 -16.44 -9.97 -12.49
N MET A 261 -16.55 -10.91 -13.43
CA MET A 261 -16.18 -10.69 -14.83
C MET A 261 -17.10 -9.69 -15.54
N LYS A 262 -18.41 -9.65 -15.19
CA LYS A 262 -19.32 -8.59 -15.66
C LYS A 262 -18.92 -7.24 -15.10
N LEU A 263 -18.58 -7.16 -13.80
CA LEU A 263 -18.09 -5.92 -13.18
C LEU A 263 -16.78 -5.45 -13.84
N LYS A 264 -15.81 -6.36 -14.03
CA LYS A 264 -14.56 -6.10 -14.75
C LYS A 264 -14.80 -5.46 -16.12
N ALA A 265 -15.78 -5.97 -16.89
CA ALA A 265 -16.10 -5.44 -18.20
C ALA A 265 -16.63 -3.98 -18.19
N THR A 266 -17.04 -3.46 -17.02
CA THR A 266 -17.47 -2.06 -16.85
C THR A 266 -16.36 -1.13 -16.35
N LEU A 267 -15.24 -1.68 -15.87
CA LEU A 267 -14.12 -0.92 -15.33
C LEU A 267 -13.04 -0.70 -16.40
N PRO A 268 -12.27 0.40 -16.32
CA PRO A 268 -11.05 0.51 -17.10
C PRO A 268 -10.05 -0.58 -16.67
N VAL A 269 -9.17 -0.93 -17.59
CA VAL A 269 -8.12 -1.94 -17.37
C VAL A 269 -6.73 -1.36 -17.54
N THR A 270 -5.76 -1.91 -16.82
CA THR A 270 -4.34 -1.63 -17.00
C THR A 270 -3.89 -2.06 -18.40
N ARG A 271 -2.66 -1.68 -18.78
CA ARG A 271 -2.06 -2.18 -20.04
C ARG A 271 -1.87 -3.70 -20.05
N PHE A 272 -2.01 -4.37 -18.90
CA PHE A 272 -1.89 -5.82 -18.73
C PHE A 272 -3.24 -6.52 -18.53
N GLY A 273 -4.34 -5.76 -18.48
CA GLY A 273 -5.71 -6.31 -18.47
C GLY A 273 -6.35 -6.45 -17.09
N ASP A 274 -5.74 -5.89 -16.04
CA ASP A 274 -6.28 -5.90 -14.68
C ASP A 274 -7.29 -4.77 -14.52
N ALA A 275 -8.46 -5.03 -13.94
CA ALA A 275 -9.47 -4.00 -13.70
C ALA A 275 -9.10 -3.15 -12.48
N PHE A 276 -9.32 -1.85 -12.60
CA PHE A 276 -9.11 -0.90 -11.50
C PHE A 276 -10.24 0.15 -11.49
N ASN A 277 -10.46 0.77 -10.34
CA ASN A 277 -11.47 1.78 -10.13
C ASN A 277 -10.83 3.18 -9.94
N PRO A 278 -10.91 4.06 -10.95
CA PRO A 278 -10.32 5.41 -10.89
C PRO A 278 -10.80 6.27 -9.71
N ALA A 279 -11.98 5.97 -9.16
CA ALA A 279 -12.51 6.69 -8.02
C ALA A 279 -11.62 6.57 -6.77
N HIS A 280 -10.80 5.50 -6.66
CA HIS A 280 -9.79 5.36 -5.60
C HIS A 280 -8.76 6.48 -5.67
N VAL A 281 -8.20 6.73 -6.86
CA VAL A 281 -7.23 7.81 -7.08
C VAL A 281 -7.84 9.17 -6.76
N GLU A 282 -9.10 9.41 -7.12
CA GLU A 282 -9.81 10.65 -6.80
C GLU A 282 -9.96 10.87 -5.29
N ARG A 283 -10.36 9.84 -4.54
CA ARG A 283 -10.49 9.88 -3.08
C ARG A 283 -9.15 10.14 -2.39
N ILE A 284 -8.12 9.36 -2.74
CA ILE A 284 -6.78 9.53 -2.18
C ILE A 284 -6.27 10.95 -2.49
N ASN A 285 -6.43 11.43 -3.72
CA ASN A 285 -6.07 12.80 -4.07
C ASN A 285 -6.83 13.86 -3.26
N ALA A 286 -8.09 13.64 -2.91
CA ALA A 286 -8.86 14.56 -2.07
C ALA A 286 -8.34 14.56 -0.62
N LEU A 287 -8.07 13.38 -0.06
CA LEU A 287 -7.50 13.20 1.28
C LEU A 287 -6.11 13.85 1.38
N SER A 288 -5.24 13.59 0.41
CA SER A 288 -3.88 14.13 0.38
C SER A 288 -3.84 15.65 0.13
N ARG A 289 -4.73 16.21 -0.71
CA ARG A 289 -4.74 17.66 -1.01
C ARG A 289 -5.22 18.52 0.14
N SER A 290 -6.08 18.01 1.03
CA SER A 290 -6.44 18.71 2.27
C SER A 290 -5.22 18.99 3.17
N ALA A 291 -4.11 18.27 2.98
CA ALA A 291 -2.83 18.53 3.64
C ALA A 291 -1.98 19.62 2.97
N TYR A 292 -2.17 19.97 1.69
CA TYR A 292 -1.29 20.89 0.93
C TYR A 292 -1.80 22.34 0.83
N CYS A 293 -3.09 22.61 1.04
CA CYS A 293 -3.68 23.93 0.74
C CYS A 293 -3.16 25.08 1.64
N VAL A 294 -2.66 24.77 2.84
CA VAL A 294 -2.13 25.80 3.77
C VAL A 294 -0.73 26.28 3.37
N LEU A 295 0.09 25.43 2.75
CA LEU A 295 1.47 25.76 2.37
C LEU A 295 1.56 26.65 1.13
N ARG A 296 0.64 26.52 0.16
CA ARG A 296 0.65 27.36 -1.05
C ARG A 296 0.23 28.80 -0.76
N ILE A 297 -0.67 29.01 0.19
CA ILE A 297 -1.05 30.36 0.64
C ILE A 297 0.11 30.99 1.41
N ALA A 298 0.75 30.27 2.34
CA ALA A 298 1.90 30.78 3.09
C ALA A 298 3.10 31.13 2.18
N TYR A 299 3.40 30.30 1.17
CA TYR A 299 4.51 30.53 0.24
C TYR A 299 4.22 31.70 -0.74
N CYS A 300 2.97 31.87 -1.18
CA CYS A 300 2.57 33.04 -1.99
C CYS A 300 2.58 34.36 -1.19
N VAL A 301 2.22 34.32 0.10
CA VAL A 301 2.28 35.48 1.00
C VAL A 301 3.72 35.86 1.35
N ALA A 302 4.64 34.89 1.44
CA ALA A 302 6.06 35.16 1.72
C ALA A 302 6.85 35.69 0.50
N ARG A 303 6.47 35.34 -0.73
CA ARG A 303 7.19 35.75 -1.96
C ARG A 303 6.70 37.04 -2.59
N LYS A 304 5.45 37.41 -2.40
CA LYS A 304 4.97 38.75 -2.79
C LYS A 304 5.11 39.61 -1.54
N GLY A 305 6.12 40.46 -1.48
CA GLY A 305 6.16 41.51 -0.46
C GLY A 305 4.91 42.38 -0.60
N VAL A 306 3.85 42.04 0.14
CA VAL A 306 2.59 42.73 0.02
C VAL A 306 2.57 43.89 1.00
N THR A 307 2.86 45.07 0.45
CA THR A 307 2.54 46.37 1.03
C THR A 307 1.09 46.40 1.52
N ASP A 308 0.85 47.13 2.63
CA ASP A 308 -0.37 47.41 3.41
C ASP A 308 -1.75 47.46 2.69
N TYR A 309 -1.78 47.50 1.36
CA TYR A 309 -2.98 47.58 0.54
C TYR A 309 -3.78 46.26 0.46
N ALA A 310 -3.14 45.09 0.46
CA ALA A 310 -3.91 43.83 0.34
C ALA A 310 -4.52 43.33 1.66
N ILE A 311 -3.94 43.70 2.80
CA ILE A 311 -4.50 43.37 4.11
C ILE A 311 -5.87 44.05 4.27
N ARG A 312 -5.98 45.33 3.89
CA ARG A 312 -7.24 46.10 3.96
C ARG A 312 -8.35 45.53 3.06
N ASN A 313 -8.01 45.01 1.88
CA ASN A 313 -9.00 44.41 0.99
C ASN A 313 -9.42 43.00 1.43
N THR A 314 -8.56 42.26 2.13
CA THR A 314 -8.90 40.95 2.70
C THR A 314 -9.84 41.10 3.90
N GLU A 315 -9.62 42.10 4.76
CA GLU A 315 -10.56 42.44 5.85
C GLU A 315 -11.92 42.93 5.33
N TYR A 316 -11.95 43.67 4.21
CA TYR A 316 -13.20 44.10 3.58
C TYR A 316 -13.99 42.94 2.97
N ALA A 317 -13.31 41.94 2.39
CA ALA A 317 -13.96 40.75 1.84
C ALA A 317 -14.51 39.84 2.95
N LEU A 318 -13.79 39.68 4.06
CA LEU A 318 -14.23 38.87 5.21
C LEU A 318 -15.41 39.50 5.96
N ARG A 319 -15.53 40.84 5.99
CA ARG A 319 -16.69 41.53 6.60
C ARG A 319 -17.96 41.49 5.76
N ASN A 320 -17.87 41.15 4.48
CA ASN A 320 -19.00 41.20 3.52
C ASN A 320 -19.37 39.83 2.95
N MET A 321 -18.86 38.72 3.50
CA MET A 321 -19.34 37.39 3.14
C MET A 321 -20.71 37.13 3.79
N PRO A 322 -21.73 36.70 3.02
CA PRO A 322 -23.04 36.39 3.57
C PRO A 322 -22.97 35.15 4.46
N ASP A 323 -23.55 35.27 5.65
CA ASP A 323 -23.61 34.24 6.68
C ASP A 323 -24.52 33.09 6.22
N THR A 324 -23.93 31.96 5.82
CA THR A 324 -24.66 30.73 5.50
C THR A 324 -24.64 29.80 6.69
N THR A 325 -25.29 30.22 7.78
CA THR A 325 -25.69 29.30 8.85
C THR A 325 -27.06 28.69 8.47
N PRO A 326 -27.20 27.35 8.34
CA PRO A 326 -28.50 26.74 8.02
C PRO A 326 -29.44 26.85 9.21
N GLY A 327 -30.40 27.77 9.12
CA GLY A 327 -31.52 27.89 10.04
C GLY A 327 -32.52 26.75 9.88
N ARG A 328 -32.95 26.22 11.03
CA ARG A 328 -34.14 25.38 11.23
C ARG A 328 -35.42 26.07 10.74
N LEU A 329 -36.47 25.23 10.63
CA LEU A 329 -37.93 25.49 10.58
C LEU A 329 -38.49 25.46 9.16
N ALA A 330 -39.67 24.90 8.87
CA ALA A 330 -40.73 24.25 9.65
C ALA A 330 -41.59 23.42 8.68
#